data_AF-A0A822DHF7-F1
#
_entry.id   AF-A0A822DHF7-F1
#
_cell.length_a   1.000
_cell.length_b   1.000
_cell.length_c   1.000
_cell.angle_alpha   90.00
_cell.angle_beta   90.00
_cell.angle_gamma   90.00
#
_symmetry.space_group_name_H-M   'P 1'
#
loop_
_entity.id
_entity.type
_entity.pdbx_description
1 polymer ?
#
loop_
_entity_poly.entity_id
_entity_poly.type
_entity_poly.pdbx_seq_one_letter_code
_entity_poly.pdbx_strand_id
1 'polypeptide(L)' 'KDIRKHSYYSTEDEILLPPATPFKVVACLDVAPDLHVIHLKETLPPFPLLQPIPYAIPQKAAAVCELLETKA' A
#
# COMPACT_ATOMS: atom_id res chain seq x y z
N LYS A 1 -7.35 2.87 11.80
CA LYS A 1 -5.94 2.42 11.89
C LYS A 1 -5.20 3.30 12.89
N ASP A 2 -5.72 3.42 14.11
CA ASP A 2 -5.07 4.17 15.19
C ASP A 2 -4.41 3.14 16.09
N ILE A 3 -3.08 3.15 16.13
CA ILE A 3 -2.29 2.22 16.94
C ILE A 3 -1.68 2.89 18.17
N ARG A 4 -2.03 4.14 18.49
CA ARG A 4 -1.40 4.93 19.57
C ARG A 4 -1.50 4.26 20.94
N LYS A 5 -2.60 3.54 21.19
CA LYS A 5 -2.80 2.76 22.44
C LYS A 5 -1.91 1.52 22.55
N HIS A 6 -1.25 1.15 21.46
CA HIS A 6 -0.40 -0.03 21.32
C HIS A 6 1.04 0.33 20.89
N SER A 7 1.33 1.62 20.63
CA SER A 7 2.67 2.12 20.41
C SER A 7 3.29 2.57 21.73
N TYR A 8 4.62 2.48 21.81
CA TYR A 8 5.40 3.11 22.87
C TYR A 8 5.29 4.65 22.82
N TYR A 9 5.15 5.24 21.63
CA TYR A 9 5.04 6.68 21.41
C TYR A 9 3.60 7.11 21.10
N SER A 10 2.77 7.19 22.14
CA SER A 10 1.33 7.46 22.02
C SER A 10 0.94 8.82 21.43
N THR A 11 1.89 9.76 21.29
CA THR A 11 1.65 11.10 20.73
C THR A 11 1.80 11.17 19.22
N GLU A 12 2.33 10.13 18.58
CA GLU A 12 2.58 10.09 17.14
C GLU A 12 1.40 9.46 16.38
N ASP A 13 1.15 9.94 15.18
CA ASP A 13 0.11 9.39 14.30
C ASP A 13 0.67 8.27 13.42
N GLU A 14 1.17 7.22 14.08
CA GLU A 14 1.74 6.06 13.42
C GLU A 14 0.71 5.28 12.58
N ILE A 15 1.16 4.74 11.46
CA ILE A 15 0.36 3.87 10.58
C ILE A 15 1.09 2.54 10.41
N LEU A 16 0.40 1.44 10.72
CA LEU A 16 0.92 0.10 10.46
C LEU A 16 0.54 -0.35 9.05
N LEU A 17 1.56 -0.70 8.26
CA LEU A 17 1.40 -1.32 6.94
C LEU A 17 1.49 -2.85 7.09
N PRO A 18 0.59 -3.62 6.46
CA PRO A 18 0.73 -5.07 6.42
C PRO A 18 2.05 -5.49 5.77
N PRO A 19 2.63 -6.63 6.19
CA PRO A 19 3.80 -7.18 5.53
C PRO A 19 3.50 -7.46 4.05
N ALA A 20 4.52 -7.33 3.20
CA ALA A 20 4.43 -7.52 1.77
C ALA A 20 3.43 -6.60 1.04
N THR A 21 3.08 -5.44 1.62
CA THR A 21 2.35 -4.38 0.90
C THR A 21 3.24 -3.85 -0.23
N PRO A 22 2.85 -3.97 -1.51
CA PRO A 22 3.70 -3.58 -2.62
C PRO A 22 3.59 -2.08 -2.91
N PHE A 23 4.73 -1.46 -3.21
CA PHE A 23 4.81 -0.06 -3.58
C PHE A 23 5.59 0.11 -4.89
N LYS A 24 5.20 1.10 -5.67
CA LYS A 24 5.96 1.58 -6.82
C LYS A 24 6.56 2.95 -6.49
N VAL A 25 7.84 3.13 -6.83
CA VAL A 25 8.50 4.44 -6.80
C VAL A 25 7.87 5.32 -7.89
N VAL A 26 7.32 6.47 -7.49
CA VAL A 26 6.72 7.44 -8.43
C VAL A 26 7.62 8.64 -8.66
N ALA A 27 8.49 8.98 -7.72
CA ALA A 27 9.49 10.04 -7.86
C ALA A 27 10.63 9.85 -6.86
N CYS A 28 11.80 10.35 -7.22
CA CYS A 28 12.94 10.56 -6.32
C CYS A 28 13.38 12.02 -6.44
N LEU A 29 13.65 12.67 -5.31
CA LEU A 29 13.99 14.08 -5.23
C LEU A 29 15.19 14.26 -4.30
N ASP A 30 16.25 14.89 -4.81
CA ASP A 30 17.41 15.33 -4.02
C ASP A 30 17.20 16.80 -3.64
N VAL A 31 16.55 17.02 -2.50
CA VAL A 31 16.03 18.35 -2.13
C VAL A 31 17.10 19.21 -1.45
N ALA A 32 18.07 18.58 -0.78
CA ALA A 32 19.20 19.23 -0.12
C ALA A 32 20.38 18.24 -0.03
N PRO A 33 21.61 18.73 0.26
CA PRO A 33 22.70 17.84 0.65
C PRO A 33 22.24 16.89 1.76
N ASP A 34 22.52 15.59 1.58
CA ASP A 34 22.15 14.51 2.50
C ASP A 34 20.63 14.28 2.71
N LEU A 35 19.76 14.89 1.88
CA LEU A 35 18.31 14.67 1.93
C LEU A 35 17.78 14.08 0.61
N HIS A 36 17.57 12.77 0.62
CA HIS A 36 16.97 12.02 -0.48
C HIS A 36 15.51 11.67 -0.16
N VAL A 37 14.56 12.19 -0.93
CA VAL A 37 13.12 11.96 -0.76
C VAL A 37 12.62 10.99 -1.82
N ILE A 38 12.01 9.89 -1.39
CA ILE A 38 11.41 8.87 -2.27
C ILE A 38 9.90 8.90 -2.11
N HIS A 39 9.18 9.13 -3.20
CA HIS A 39 7.72 9.06 -3.23
C HIS A 39 7.28 7.66 -3.63
N LEU A 40 6.48 7.03 -2.77
CA LEU A 40 5.96 5.67 -2.96
C LEU A 40 4.44 5.72 -3.15
N LYS A 41 3.94 4.92 -4.09
CA LYS A 41 2.51 4.68 -4.30
C LYS A 41 2.21 3.20 -4.08
N GLU A 42 1.26 2.90 -3.18
CA GLU A 42 0.78 1.54 -2.96
C GLU A 42 0.17 0.98 -4.26
N THR A 43 0.49 -0.26 -4.59
CA THR A 43 -0.03 -0.96 -5.77
C THR A 43 -0.84 -2.17 -5.37
N LEU A 44 -1.58 -2.75 -6.32
CA LEU A 44 -2.20 -4.04 -6.09
C LEU A 44 -1.12 -5.14 -6.04
N PRO A 45 -1.27 -6.15 -5.17
CA PRO A 45 -0.45 -7.35 -5.23
C PRO A 45 -0.50 -8.01 -6.61
N PRO A 46 0.63 -8.50 -7.15
CA PRO A 46 0.66 -9.18 -8.44
C PRO A 46 -0.10 -10.52 -8.43
N PHE A 47 -0.33 -11.08 -7.24
CA PHE A 47 -1.08 -12.31 -7.03
C PHE A 47 -2.16 -12.08 -5.97
N PRO A 48 -3.33 -12.71 -6.09
CA PRO A 48 -4.34 -12.66 -5.05
C PRO A 48 -3.79 -13.27 -3.76
N LEU A 49 -4.27 -12.75 -2.63
CA LEU A 49 -3.95 -13.33 -1.33
C LEU A 49 -4.62 -14.70 -1.19
N LEU A 50 -3.96 -15.63 -0.50
CA LEU A 50 -4.50 -16.97 -0.21
C LEU A 50 -5.82 -16.89 0.56
N GLN A 51 -5.96 -15.86 1.40
CA GLN A 51 -7.19 -15.53 2.11
C GLN A 51 -7.32 -14.01 2.20
N PRO A 52 -8.56 -13.47 2.20
CA PRO A 52 -8.77 -12.05 2.46
C PRO A 52 -8.16 -11.66 3.80
N ILE A 53 -7.46 -10.53 3.85
CA ILE A 53 -7.03 -9.97 5.13
C ILE A 53 -8.32 -9.54 5.86
N PRO A 54 -8.54 -9.96 7.12
CA PRO A 54 -9.77 -9.65 7.87
C PRO A 54 -10.04 -8.15 8.12
N TYR A 55 -9.28 -7.24 7.51
CA TYR A 55 -9.41 -5.80 7.68
C TYR A 55 -9.70 -5.13 6.34
N ALA A 56 -10.89 -4.56 6.26
CA ALA A 56 -11.47 -3.90 5.10
C ALA A 56 -10.54 -2.82 4.51
N ILE A 57 -9.91 -3.16 3.39
CA ILE A 57 -9.63 -2.18 2.34
C ILE A 57 -10.76 -2.38 1.33
N PRO A 58 -11.53 -1.34 0.95
CA PRO A 58 -12.44 -1.47 -0.17
C PRO A 58 -11.60 -1.83 -1.40
N GLN A 59 -11.70 -3.09 -1.85
CA GLN A 59 -11.16 -3.56 -3.12
C GLN A 59 -11.96 -2.89 -4.26
N LYS A 60 -11.73 -1.61 -4.50
CA LYS A 60 -12.21 -1.01 -5.74
C LYS A 60 -11.18 -1.29 -6.82
N ALA A 61 -11.65 -2.00 -7.84
CA ALA A 61 -11.03 -2.29 -9.14
C ALA A 61 -10.13 -3.54 -9.25
N ALA A 62 -10.61 -4.70 -8.80
CA ALA A 62 -10.17 -5.99 -9.36
C ALA A 62 -11.08 -6.51 -10.50
N ALA A 63 -12.30 -5.99 -10.66
CA ALA A 63 -13.28 -6.55 -11.58
C ALA A 63 -13.21 -6.06 -13.05
N VAL A 64 -12.14 -5.40 -13.49
CA VAL A 64 -12.09 -4.82 -14.87
C VAL A 64 -11.14 -5.57 -15.81
N CYS A 65 -10.13 -6.30 -15.31
CA CYS A 65 -9.18 -6.96 -16.21
C CYS A 65 -9.55 -8.39 -16.61
N GLU A 66 -10.43 -9.09 -15.88
CA GLU A 66 -10.73 -10.51 -16.18
C GLU A 66 -11.84 -10.71 -17.25
N LEU A 67 -12.49 -9.63 -17.72
CA LEU A 67 -13.62 -9.73 -18.66
C LEU A 67 -13.32 -9.32 -20.11
N LEU A 68 -12.05 -9.10 -20.47
CA LEU A 68 -11.67 -8.77 -21.86
C LEU A 68 -10.98 -9.93 -22.61
N GLU A 69 -10.76 -11.09 -22.00
CA GLU A 69 -10.13 -12.23 -22.67
C GLU A 69 -11.11 -13.31 -23.16
N THR A 70 -12.43 -13.09 -23.06
CA THR A 70 -13.46 -14.03 -23.56
C THR A 70 -14.38 -13.43 -24.61
N LYS A 71 -13.82 -12.72 -25.60
CA LYS A 71 -14.45 -12.53 -26.92
C LYS A 71 -13.43 -12.02 -27.94
N ALA A 72 -12.74 -12.97 -28.58
CA ALA A 72 -12.17 -12.84 -29.91
C ALA A 72 -12.49 -14.12 -30.68
#